data_AF-A0A8X6FKU7-F1
#
_entry.id   AF-A0A8X6FKU7-F1
#
_cell.length_a   1.000
_cell.length_b   1.000
_cell.length_c   1.000
_cell.angle_alpha   90.00
_cell.angle_beta   90.00
_cell.angle_gamma   90.00
#
_symmetry.space_group_name_H-M   'P 1'
#
loop_
_entity.id
_entity.type
_entity.pdbx_description
1 polymer ?
#
loop_
_entity_poly.entity_id
_entity_poly.type
_entity_poly.pdbx_seq_one_letter_code
_entity_poly.pdbx_strand_id
1 'polypeptide(L)'
;MQQLWLLKLTWNEILPSELPQQWEAFIDTLQYLEAISVRRCVLLTSVKSIIVQGFADASSNSYGAVVYIQAVSKTGDTRSQLLCSKSRVAPLKIMTIPRLKLAACLLLVKLTNKVLAAPKERVDSLKLWTDSSIALSWINTSPHLLKTFVANRVSQIQQLLKDFQWRHIS
;
A
#
# COMPACT_ATOMS: atom_id res chain seq x y z
N MET A 1 -9.44 18.39 -3.52
CA MET A 1 -8.68 19.10 -2.46
C MET A 1 -7.25 19.48 -2.86
N GLN A 2 -6.33 18.55 -3.15
CA GLN A 2 -4.93 18.92 -3.50
C GLN A 2 -4.84 19.88 -4.71
N GLN A 3 -5.69 19.70 -5.72
CA GLN A 3 -5.78 20.59 -6.88
C GLN A 3 -6.17 22.03 -6.50
N LEU A 4 -7.08 22.21 -5.54
CA LEU A 4 -7.48 23.56 -5.07
C LEU A 4 -6.29 24.32 -4.48
N TRP A 5 -5.43 23.63 -3.71
CA TRP A 5 -4.22 24.23 -3.15
C TRP A 5 -3.20 24.61 -4.21
N LEU A 6 -3.13 23.84 -5.30
CA LEU A 6 -2.27 24.15 -6.44
C LEU A 6 -2.74 25.39 -7.21
N LEU A 7 -4.05 25.62 -7.26
CA LEU A 7 -4.64 26.80 -7.90
C LEU A 7 -4.43 28.09 -7.10
N LYS A 8 -4.06 27.99 -5.81
CA LYS A 8 -3.80 29.14 -4.92
C LYS A 8 -4.94 30.17 -4.89
N LEU A 9 -6.17 29.69 -4.97
CA LEU A 9 -7.36 30.54 -5.00
C LEU A 9 -7.58 31.23 -3.65
N THR A 10 -8.08 32.46 -3.69
CA THR A 10 -8.60 33.14 -2.49
C THR A 10 -10.03 32.68 -2.16
N TRP A 11 -10.51 32.97 -0.95
CA TRP A 11 -11.82 32.50 -0.47
C TRP A 11 -13.02 32.92 -1.34
N ASN A 12 -12.90 34.04 -2.06
CA ASN A 12 -13.98 34.62 -2.85
C ASN A 12 -13.85 34.33 -4.36
N GLU A 13 -12.82 33.57 -4.78
CA GLU A 13 -12.62 33.24 -6.18
C GLU A 13 -13.52 32.09 -6.63
N ILE A 14 -14.09 32.24 -7.81
CA ILE A 14 -14.96 31.23 -8.42
C ILE A 14 -14.10 30.04 -8.83
N LEU A 15 -14.56 28.83 -8.49
CA LEU A 15 -13.88 27.59 -8.88
C LEU A 15 -14.00 27.35 -10.39
N PRO A 16 -12.94 26.83 -11.04
CA PRO A 16 -13.04 26.32 -12.41
C PRO A 16 -14.16 25.30 -12.53
N SER A 17 -14.93 25.35 -13.62
CA SER A 17 -16.14 24.55 -13.85
C SER A 17 -15.96 23.04 -13.67
N GLU A 18 -14.75 22.55 -13.89
CA GLU A 18 -14.43 21.12 -13.86
C GLU A 18 -14.38 20.58 -12.41
N LEU A 19 -14.03 21.42 -11.43
CA LEU A 19 -13.85 20.98 -10.04
C LEU A 19 -15.17 20.71 -9.31
N PRO A 20 -16.19 21.58 -9.40
CA PRO A 20 -17.53 21.26 -8.89
C PRO A 20 -18.08 19.98 -9.50
N GLN A 21 -17.96 19.79 -10.82
CA GLN A 21 -18.45 18.59 -11.49
C GLN A 21 -17.76 17.31 -10.98
N GLN A 22 -16.43 17.34 -10.80
CA GLN A 22 -15.69 16.21 -10.23
C GLN A 22 -16.09 15.93 -8.78
N TRP A 23 -16.38 16.98 -8.01
CA TRP A 23 -16.82 16.85 -6.62
C TRP A 23 -18.21 16.23 -6.53
N GLU A 24 -19.17 16.72 -7.31
CA GLU A 24 -20.52 16.16 -7.40
C GLU A 24 -20.48 14.69 -7.81
N ALA A 25 -19.73 14.36 -8.87
CA ALA A 25 -19.55 12.97 -9.30
C ALA A 25 -18.95 12.09 -8.19
N PHE A 26 -18.01 12.62 -7.40
CA PHE A 26 -17.47 11.90 -6.24
C PHE A 26 -18.52 11.69 -5.14
N ILE A 27 -19.32 12.71 -4.81
CA ILE A 27 -20.43 12.59 -3.85
C ILE A 27 -21.44 11.55 -4.31
N ASP A 28 -21.79 11.53 -5.59
CA ASP A 28 -22.68 10.53 -6.17
C ASP A 28 -22.13 9.10 -6.01
N THR A 29 -20.80 8.91 -5.92
CA THR A 29 -20.26 7.57 -5.63
C THR A 29 -20.48 7.11 -4.18
N LEU A 30 -20.73 8.03 -3.25
CA LEU A 30 -20.87 7.69 -1.83
C LEU A 30 -22.11 6.84 -1.55
N GLN A 31 -23.16 6.95 -2.37
CA GLN A 31 -24.36 6.12 -2.23
C GLN A 31 -24.05 4.63 -2.33
N TYR A 32 -23.01 4.25 -3.09
CA TYR A 32 -22.60 2.85 -3.23
C TYR A 32 -21.96 2.28 -1.96
N LEU A 33 -21.57 3.10 -0.99
CA LEU A 33 -21.00 2.64 0.27
C LEU A 33 -22.00 1.81 1.08
N GLU A 34 -23.30 2.07 0.96
CA GLU A 34 -24.36 1.32 1.63
C GLU A 34 -24.40 -0.15 1.19
N ALA A 35 -24.00 -0.42 -0.05
CA ALA A 35 -23.94 -1.78 -0.59
C ALA A 35 -22.65 -2.53 -0.20
N ILE A 36 -21.66 -1.85 0.40
CA ILE A 36 -20.38 -2.48 0.76
C ILE A 36 -20.51 -3.21 2.09
N SER A 37 -20.48 -4.55 2.01
CA SER A 37 -20.40 -5.41 3.19
C SER A 37 -19.01 -6.06 3.30
N VAL A 38 -18.28 -5.75 4.38
CA VAL A 38 -16.95 -6.31 4.65
C VAL A 38 -17.05 -7.38 5.73
N ARG A 39 -16.66 -8.61 5.37
CA ARG A 39 -16.57 -9.71 6.34
C ARG A 39 -15.48 -9.42 7.37
N ARG A 40 -15.84 -9.38 8.66
CA ARG A 40 -14.88 -9.12 9.75
C ARG A 40 -13.92 -10.28 10.02
N CYS A 41 -14.37 -11.52 9.83
CA CYS A 41 -13.52 -12.71 10.02
C CYS A 41 -12.84 -13.09 8.70
N VAL A 42 -11.51 -12.97 8.69
CA VAL A 42 -10.64 -13.29 7.56
C VAL A 42 -10.20 -14.75 7.53
N LEU A 43 -10.36 -15.48 8.64
CA LEU A 43 -9.91 -16.86 8.79
C LEU A 43 -10.98 -17.88 8.35
N LEU A 44 -10.51 -19.07 7.98
CA LEU A 44 -11.35 -20.23 7.72
C LEU A 44 -11.53 -21.06 9.00
N THR A 45 -12.52 -21.95 9.03
CA THR A 45 -12.57 -23.04 10.01
C THR A 45 -11.48 -24.06 9.69
N SER A 46 -10.78 -24.58 10.71
CA SER A 46 -9.70 -25.56 10.55
C SER A 46 -8.50 -25.08 9.72
N VAL A 47 -7.99 -23.88 10.03
CA VAL A 47 -6.78 -23.33 9.38
C VAL A 47 -5.58 -24.24 9.62
N LYS A 48 -4.91 -24.59 8.53
CA LYS A 48 -3.61 -25.28 8.51
C LYS A 48 -2.46 -24.29 8.46
N SER A 49 -2.58 -23.24 7.65
CA SER A 49 -1.57 -22.19 7.58
C SER A 49 -2.13 -20.81 7.25
N ILE A 50 -1.44 -19.79 7.76
CA ILE A 50 -1.75 -18.37 7.54
C ILE A 50 -0.58 -17.71 6.82
N ILE A 51 -0.86 -17.13 5.65
CA ILE A 51 0.11 -16.44 4.82
C ILE A 51 -0.31 -14.96 4.72
N VAL A 52 0.61 -14.06 5.09
CA VAL A 52 0.42 -12.62 4.90
C VAL A 52 0.99 -12.22 3.54
N GLN A 53 0.18 -11.56 2.74
CA GLN A 53 0.50 -11.16 1.36
C GLN A 53 0.38 -9.64 1.25
N GLY A 54 1.50 -8.96 1.06
CA GLY A 54 1.56 -7.51 0.94
C GLY A 54 1.83 -7.06 -0.49
N PHE A 55 1.10 -6.07 -1.00
CA PHE A 55 1.33 -5.50 -2.33
C PHE A 55 1.56 -3.99 -2.22
N ALA A 56 2.55 -3.49 -2.97
CA ALA A 56 2.92 -2.09 -3.02
C ALA A 56 2.86 -1.58 -4.45
N ASP A 57 2.16 -0.46 -4.65
CA ASP A 57 2.00 0.17 -5.96
C ASP A 57 2.02 1.71 -5.85
N ALA A 58 2.41 2.38 -6.93
CA ALA A 58 2.48 3.83 -7.03
C ALA A 58 2.24 4.33 -8.46
N SER A 59 1.52 5.45 -8.55
CA SER A 59 1.35 6.27 -9.75
C SER A 59 1.93 7.67 -9.53
N SER A 60 1.83 8.54 -10.54
CA SER A 60 2.21 9.95 -10.43
C SER A 60 1.42 10.72 -9.37
N ASN A 61 0.19 10.29 -9.07
CA ASN A 61 -0.74 11.03 -8.23
C ASN A 61 -0.80 10.48 -6.80
N SER A 62 -0.49 9.20 -6.60
CA SER A 62 -0.59 8.56 -5.29
C SER A 62 0.25 7.30 -5.22
N TYR A 63 0.50 6.83 -4.01
CA TYR A 63 1.13 5.55 -3.78
C TYR A 63 0.47 4.86 -2.60
N GLY A 64 0.47 3.53 -2.61
CA GLY A 64 -0.33 2.74 -1.70
C GLY A 64 0.26 1.38 -1.41
N ALA A 65 -0.24 0.80 -0.34
CA ALA A 65 0.09 -0.53 0.10
C ALA A 65 -1.17 -1.24 0.58
N VAL A 66 -1.24 -2.54 0.35
CA VAL A 66 -2.36 -3.38 0.76
C VAL A 66 -1.83 -4.68 1.34
N VAL A 67 -2.49 -5.17 2.39
CA VAL A 67 -2.15 -6.43 3.06
C VAL A 67 -3.37 -7.33 3.05
N TYR A 68 -3.19 -8.53 2.50
CA TYR A 68 -4.15 -9.61 2.50
C TYR A 68 -3.72 -10.71 3.46
N ILE A 69 -4.70 -11.39 4.05
CA ILE A 69 -4.50 -12.68 4.71
C ILE A 69 -5.00 -13.78 3.78
N GLN A 70 -4.14 -14.75 3.54
CA GLN A 70 -4.46 -15.98 2.86
C GLN A 70 -4.45 -17.12 3.89
N ALA A 71 -5.63 -17.67 4.17
CA ALA A 71 -5.81 -18.84 5.03
C ALA A 71 -5.94 -20.09 4.18
N VAL A 72 -5.18 -21.13 4.53
CA VAL A 72 -5.25 -22.45 3.88
C VAL A 72 -5.84 -23.43 4.89
N SER A 73 -6.91 -24.12 4.52
CA SER A 73 -7.57 -25.16 5.31
C SER A 73 -6.78 -26.47 5.28
N LYS A 74 -7.02 -27.34 6.27
CA LYS A 74 -6.53 -28.73 6.26
C LYS A 74 -7.03 -29.54 5.05
N THR A 75 -8.20 -29.19 4.51
CA THR A 75 -8.79 -29.79 3.30
C THR A 75 -8.16 -29.31 1.99
N GLY A 76 -7.30 -28.29 2.03
CA GLY A 76 -6.68 -27.67 0.85
C GLY A 76 -7.38 -26.38 0.38
N ASP A 77 -8.58 -26.08 0.89
CA ASP A 77 -9.29 -24.86 0.53
C ASP A 77 -8.50 -23.61 0.92
N THR A 78 -8.36 -22.68 -0.02
CA THR A 78 -7.61 -21.44 0.18
C THR A 78 -8.53 -20.25 0.05
N ARG A 79 -8.47 -19.32 1.02
CA ARG A 79 -9.23 -18.08 1.00
C ARG A 79 -8.33 -16.90 1.27
N SER A 80 -8.38 -15.91 0.38
CA SER A 80 -7.64 -14.66 0.49
C SER A 80 -8.61 -13.52 0.76
N GLN A 81 -8.36 -12.73 1.82
CA GLN A 81 -9.19 -11.58 2.19
C GLN A 81 -8.32 -10.36 2.47
N LEU A 82 -8.82 -9.19 2.08
CA LEU A 82 -8.20 -7.91 2.40
C LEU A 82 -8.25 -7.72 3.92
N LEU A 83 -7.10 -7.52 4.55
CA LEU A 83 -7.02 -7.20 5.98
C LEU A 83 -7.00 -5.69 6.21
N CYS A 84 -6.07 -5.01 5.54
CA CYS A 84 -5.96 -3.55 5.63
C CYS A 84 -5.22 -2.98 4.44
N SER A 85 -5.45 -1.70 4.18
CA SER A 85 -4.74 -0.94 3.16
C SER A 85 -4.34 0.43 3.69
N LYS A 86 -3.37 1.06 3.02
CA LYS A 86 -2.98 2.44 3.30
C LYS A 86 -2.51 3.10 2.00
N SER A 87 -3.10 4.24 1.67
CA SER A 87 -2.71 5.07 0.55
C SER A 87 -2.19 6.42 1.03
N ARG A 88 -1.39 7.08 0.18
CA ARG A 88 -0.91 8.46 0.38
C ARG A 88 -0.91 9.18 -0.97
N VAL A 89 -1.32 10.44 -0.95
CA VAL A 89 -1.21 11.33 -2.11
C VAL A 89 0.27 11.60 -2.38
N ALA A 90 0.66 11.63 -3.66
CA ALA A 90 2.02 11.93 -4.05
C ALA A 90 2.40 13.36 -3.60
N PRO A 91 3.65 13.59 -3.14
CA PRO A 91 4.08 14.93 -2.76
C PRO A 91 4.00 15.90 -3.94
N LEU A 92 3.70 17.18 -3.66
CA LEU A 92 3.72 18.24 -4.68
C LEU A 92 5.11 18.44 -5.30
N LYS A 93 6.17 18.15 -4.53
CA LYS A 93 7.53 18.12 -5.07
C LYS A 93 7.65 16.96 -6.05
N ILE A 94 8.01 17.28 -7.29
CA ILE A 94 8.16 16.30 -8.37
C ILE A 94 9.09 15.16 -7.94
N MET A 95 8.57 13.95 -8.01
CA MET A 95 9.27 12.71 -7.73
C MET A 95 9.15 11.79 -8.93
N THR A 96 10.22 11.07 -9.23
CA THR A 96 10.18 10.05 -10.28
C THR A 96 9.33 8.86 -9.83
N ILE A 97 8.65 8.21 -10.78
CA ILE A 97 7.81 7.02 -10.51
C ILE A 97 8.57 5.95 -9.70
N PRO A 98 9.85 5.60 -10.00
CA PRO A 98 10.57 4.62 -9.19
C PRO A 98 10.74 5.03 -7.71
N ARG A 99 10.91 6.32 -7.42
CA ARG A 99 11.00 6.81 -6.03
C ARG A 99 9.65 6.72 -5.32
N LEU A 100 8.55 6.91 -6.04
CA LEU A 100 7.19 6.72 -5.51
C LEU A 100 6.90 5.23 -5.27
N LYS A 101 7.27 4.34 -6.18
CA LYS A 101 7.20 2.88 -5.99
C LYS A 101 8.01 2.44 -4.75
N LEU A 102 9.24 2.93 -4.58
CA LEU A 102 10.02 2.68 -3.36
C LEU A 102 9.33 3.21 -2.09
N ALA A 103 8.65 4.37 -2.18
CA ALA A 103 7.88 4.91 -1.06
C ALA A 103 6.65 4.03 -0.73
N ALA A 104 5.98 3.46 -1.72
CA ALA A 104 4.96 2.43 -1.53
C ALA A 104 5.53 1.18 -0.85
N CYS A 105 6.70 0.69 -1.27
CA CYS A 105 7.34 -0.45 -0.63
C CYS A 105 7.63 -0.18 0.86
N LEU A 106 8.15 1.00 1.20
CA LEU A 106 8.33 1.39 2.60
C LEU A 106 7.00 1.49 3.35
N LEU A 107 5.95 2.00 2.71
CA LEU A 107 4.61 2.07 3.29
C LEU A 107 4.07 0.67 3.60
N LEU A 108 4.27 -0.28 2.68
CA LEU A 108 3.88 -1.67 2.83
C LEU A 108 4.62 -2.33 3.99
N VAL A 109 5.93 -2.15 4.09
CA VAL A 109 6.73 -2.70 5.20
C VAL A 109 6.26 -2.15 6.54
N LYS A 110 5.99 -0.83 6.63
CA LYS A 110 5.44 -0.22 7.85
C LYS A 110 4.05 -0.75 8.21
N LEU A 111 3.18 -0.91 7.21
CA LEU A 111 1.83 -1.44 7.41
C LEU A 111 1.89 -2.90 7.87
N THR A 112 2.69 -3.71 7.20
CA THR A 112 2.90 -5.13 7.52
C THR A 112 3.50 -5.29 8.91
N ASN A 113 4.50 -4.50 9.28
CA ASN A 113 5.09 -4.56 10.63
C ASN A 113 4.05 -4.29 11.72
N LYS A 114 3.12 -3.35 11.50
CA LYS A 114 1.99 -3.13 12.42
C LYS A 114 1.02 -4.30 12.45
N VAL A 115 0.73 -4.90 11.29
CA VAL A 115 -0.13 -6.08 11.19
C VAL A 115 0.48 -7.26 11.95
N LEU A 116 1.79 -7.48 11.85
CA LEU A 116 2.51 -8.57 12.51
C LEU A 116 2.71 -8.32 14.01
N ALA A 117 2.71 -7.07 14.46
CA ALA A 117 2.76 -6.73 15.89
C ALA A 117 1.41 -6.88 16.60
N ALA A 118 0.30 -6.89 15.86
CA ALA A 118 -1.06 -6.97 16.38
C ALA A 118 -1.61 -8.39 16.73
N PRO A 119 -1.21 -9.53 16.13
CA PRO A 119 -1.98 -10.77 16.26
C PRO A 119 -1.53 -11.63 17.46
N LYS A 120 -2.49 -12.41 18.00
CA LYS A 120 -2.27 -13.55 18.91
C LYS A 120 -2.07 -14.89 18.17
N GLU A 121 -2.25 -14.89 16.85
CA GLU A 121 -2.24 -16.08 16.00
C GLU A 121 -0.92 -16.21 15.23
N ARG A 122 -0.53 -17.45 14.93
CA ARG A 122 0.71 -17.75 14.22
C ARG A 122 0.60 -17.36 12.74
N VAL A 123 1.56 -16.56 12.27
CA VAL A 123 1.79 -16.30 10.83
C VAL A 123 2.88 -17.24 10.35
N ASP A 124 2.58 -18.08 9.37
CA ASP A 124 3.52 -19.09 8.87
C ASP A 124 4.42 -18.57 7.76
N SER A 125 3.96 -17.56 7.01
CA SER A 125 4.72 -17.01 5.89
C SER A 125 4.34 -15.55 5.63
N LEU A 126 5.34 -14.76 5.23
CA LEU A 126 5.18 -13.40 4.77
C LEU A 126 5.74 -13.25 3.37
N LYS A 127 4.95 -12.67 2.47
CA LYS A 127 5.35 -12.38 1.08
C LYS A 127 4.99 -10.94 0.74
N LEU A 128 5.97 -10.18 0.23
CA LEU A 128 5.79 -8.79 -0.18
C LEU A 128 6.03 -8.66 -1.68
N TRP A 129 5.20 -7.88 -2.36
CA TRP A 129 5.14 -7.81 -3.82
C TRP A 129 5.17 -6.37 -4.31
N THR A 130 5.87 -6.16 -5.43
CA THR A 130 5.80 -4.94 -6.23
C THR A 130 6.10 -5.27 -7.69
N ASP A 131 5.53 -4.50 -8.61
CA ASP A 131 5.78 -4.53 -10.06
C ASP A 131 7.02 -3.72 -10.47
N SER A 132 7.68 -3.05 -9.51
CA SER A 132 8.84 -2.21 -9.80
C SER A 132 10.15 -2.97 -9.62
N SER A 133 10.66 -3.52 -10.72
CA SER A 133 12.00 -4.11 -10.78
C SER A 133 13.10 -3.16 -10.29
N ILE A 134 12.97 -1.85 -10.55
CA ILE A 134 13.91 -0.83 -10.05
C ILE A 134 13.85 -0.71 -8.52
N ALA A 135 12.65 -0.66 -7.94
CA ALA A 135 12.51 -0.59 -6.49
C ALA A 135 13.08 -1.85 -5.82
N LEU A 136 12.84 -3.04 -6.41
CA LEU A 136 13.41 -4.31 -5.94
C LEU A 136 14.94 -4.30 -5.98
N SER A 137 15.52 -3.86 -7.10
CA SER A 137 16.98 -3.73 -7.23
C SER A 137 17.57 -2.83 -6.14
N TRP A 138 16.96 -1.67 -5.88
CA TRP A 138 17.40 -0.79 -4.78
C TRP A 138 17.26 -1.42 -3.41
N ILE A 139 16.14 -2.12 -3.13
CA ILE A 139 15.93 -2.77 -1.83
C ILE A 139 16.98 -3.86 -1.56
N ASN A 140 17.43 -4.55 -2.60
CA ASN A 140 18.47 -5.57 -2.49
C ASN A 140 19.90 -5.01 -2.54
N THR A 141 20.05 -3.70 -2.77
CA THR A 141 21.36 -3.04 -2.79
C THR A 141 21.67 -2.49 -1.39
N SER A 142 22.95 -2.51 -1.00
CA SER A 142 23.35 -1.93 0.28
C SER A 142 23.11 -0.42 0.31
N PRO A 143 22.48 0.14 1.37
CA PRO A 143 22.10 1.56 1.42
C PRO A 143 23.24 2.54 1.17
N HIS A 144 24.47 2.20 1.57
CA HIS A 144 25.65 3.08 1.42
C HIS A 144 26.05 3.35 -0.04
N LEU A 145 25.62 2.50 -0.98
CA LEU A 145 25.86 2.65 -2.41
C LEU A 145 24.79 3.52 -3.10
N LEU A 146 23.73 3.88 -2.38
CA LEU A 146 22.56 4.54 -2.93
C LEU A 146 22.55 6.04 -2.58
N LYS A 147 21.93 6.85 -3.44
CA LYS A 147 21.71 8.28 -3.14
C LYS A 147 20.81 8.44 -1.92
N THR A 148 21.06 9.48 -1.12
CA THR A 148 20.45 9.72 0.20
C THR A 148 18.96 9.43 0.31
N PHE A 149 18.13 9.89 -0.65
CA PHE A 149 16.69 9.64 -0.63
C PHE A 149 16.33 8.15 -0.65
N VAL A 150 17.02 7.39 -1.51
CA VAL A 150 16.83 5.95 -1.73
C VAL A 150 17.44 5.20 -0.56
N ALA A 151 18.69 5.51 -0.21
CA ALA A 151 19.43 4.93 0.91
C ALA A 151 18.62 4.96 2.22
N ASN A 152 18.07 6.11 2.58
CA ASN A 152 17.31 6.28 3.83
C ASN A 152 16.03 5.41 3.87
N ARG A 153 15.42 5.13 2.73
CA ARG A 153 14.20 4.30 2.65
C ARG A 153 14.55 2.83 2.62
N VAL A 154 15.58 2.45 1.87
CA VAL A 154 16.10 1.07 1.82
C VAL A 154 16.59 0.65 3.20
N SER A 155 17.33 1.50 3.89
CA SER A 155 17.77 1.26 5.28
C SER A 155 16.57 1.01 6.21
N GLN A 156 15.52 1.84 6.15
CA GLN A 156 14.30 1.59 6.93
C GLN A 156 13.60 0.27 6.55
N ILE A 157 13.52 -0.05 5.25
CA ILE A 157 12.90 -1.30 4.78
C ILE A 157 13.65 -2.51 5.36
N GLN A 158 14.98 -2.52 5.24
CA GLN A 158 15.84 -3.61 5.69
C GLN A 158 15.91 -3.72 7.22
N GLN A 159 15.69 -2.62 7.96
CA GLN A 159 15.68 -2.63 9.43
C GLN A 159 14.34 -3.09 10.02
N LEU A 160 13.22 -2.72 9.39
CA LEU A 160 11.88 -2.96 9.95
C LEU A 160 11.43 -4.41 9.87
N LEU A 161 11.86 -5.13 8.84
CA LEU A 161 11.57 -6.56 8.69
C LEU A 161 12.89 -7.23 8.27
N LYS A 162 13.34 -8.26 8.98
CA LYS A 162 14.62 -8.94 8.66
C LYS A 162 14.42 -10.21 7.83
N ASP A 163 13.28 -10.87 8.01
CA ASP A 163 12.99 -12.18 7.43
C ASP A 163 11.77 -12.12 6.48
N PHE A 164 11.89 -11.35 5.41
CA PHE A 164 10.83 -11.26 4.38
C PHE A 164 11.40 -11.48 2.98
N GLN A 165 10.57 -12.00 2.09
CA GLN A 165 10.91 -12.15 0.68
C GLN A 165 10.13 -11.13 -0.16
N TRP A 166 10.85 -10.21 -0.79
CA TRP A 166 10.28 -9.43 -1.90
C TRP A 166 10.19 -10.29 -3.16
N ARG A 167 9.11 -10.10 -3.89
CA ARG A 167 8.89 -10.75 -5.17
C ARG A 167 8.39 -9.74 -6.20
N HIS A 168 8.78 -9.97 -7.45
CA HIS A 168 8.25 -9.24 -8.58
C HIS A 168 6.89 -9.82 -8.98
N ILE A 169 5.96 -8.96 -9.36
CA ILE A 169 4.74 -9.35 -10.06
C ILE A 169 4.71 -8.64 -11.41
N SER A 170 4.50 -9.40 -12.48
CA SER A 170 4.46 -8.90 -13.85
C SER A 170 3.02 -8.76 -14.34
#